data_AF-R5Q517-F1
#
_entry.id   AF-R5Q517-F1
#
_cell.length_a   1.000
_cell.length_b   1.000
_cell.length_c   1.000
_cell.angle_alpha   90.00
_cell.angle_beta   90.00
_cell.angle_gamma   90.00
#
_symmetry.space_group_name_H-M   'P 1'
#
loop_
_entity.id
_entity.type
_entity.pdbx_description
1 polymer ?
#
loop_
_entity_poly.entity_id
_entity_poly.type
_entity_poly.pdbx_seq_one_letter_code
_entity_poly.pdbx_strand_id
1 'polypeptide(L)'
;MNSMNFDTDEKLQAAIADEIIDPEVMADFENTAVKAGLSHEQMQTVWNWMVKGAVRLLSETKRKLEDYRTDSEALLRKKFGDGFDARRRKAIELVRRFGGDETLDFMASNGIADCPEVVSFLMNLSDVLDEDEGLIGEKRSVFGSKDRLKEEIAALMAQKAYLDAHAPGHGDAVQKVYALRRRLCGE
;
A
#
# COMPACT_ATOMS: atom_id res chain seq x y z
N MET A 1 2.48 37.73 20.84
CA MET A 1 1.55 36.99 19.95
C MET A 1 1.86 35.52 20.09
N ASN A 2 1.05 34.79 20.86
CA ASN A 2 0.93 33.34 20.72
C ASN A 2 -0.46 32.99 21.26
N SER A 3 -1.47 33.13 20.41
CA SER A 3 -2.79 32.56 20.67
C SER A 3 -2.61 31.05 20.68
N MET A 4 -2.39 30.49 21.87
CA MET A 4 -2.40 29.05 22.07
C MET A 4 -3.81 28.56 21.76
N ASN A 5 -3.82 27.59 20.86
CA ASN A 5 -4.93 26.93 20.20
C ASN A 5 -5.74 26.04 21.19
N PHE A 6 -6.20 26.60 22.31
CA PHE A 6 -6.96 25.87 23.33
C PHE A 6 -8.27 25.28 22.78
N ASP A 7 -8.88 25.96 21.80
CA ASP A 7 -10.16 25.59 21.18
C ASP A 7 -10.05 24.35 20.27
N THR A 8 -8.87 24.09 19.69
CA THR A 8 -8.62 22.90 18.85
C THR A 8 -8.29 21.65 19.67
N ASP A 9 -7.64 21.81 20.83
CA ASP A 9 -7.28 20.69 21.71
C ASP A 9 -8.54 20.15 22.42
N GLU A 10 -9.42 21.04 22.91
CA GLU A 10 -10.68 20.64 23.55
C GLU A 10 -11.64 19.93 22.58
N LYS A 11 -11.75 20.41 21.34
CA LYS A 11 -12.55 19.74 20.29
C LYS A 11 -11.98 18.39 19.88
N LEU A 12 -10.65 18.27 19.80
CA LEU A 12 -9.98 17.01 19.51
C LEU A 12 -10.19 16.00 20.64
N GLN A 13 -10.10 16.45 21.89
CA GLN A 13 -10.36 15.63 23.07
C GLN A 13 -11.82 15.16 23.13
N ALA A 14 -12.78 16.03 22.78
CA ALA A 14 -14.19 15.68 22.71
C ALA A 14 -14.49 14.65 21.60
N ALA A 15 -13.90 14.81 20.41
CA ALA A 15 -14.06 13.85 19.32
C ALA A 15 -13.44 12.49 19.64
N ILE A 16 -12.26 12.46 20.28
CA ILE A 16 -11.62 11.22 20.73
C ILE A 16 -12.44 10.57 21.84
N ALA A 17 -12.99 11.35 22.77
CA ALA A 17 -13.87 10.83 23.82
C ALA A 17 -15.12 10.17 23.21
N ASP A 18 -15.75 10.77 22.20
CA ASP A 18 -16.91 10.21 21.51
C ASP A 18 -16.57 8.91 20.74
N GLU A 19 -15.35 8.81 20.19
CA GLU A 19 -14.85 7.63 19.49
C GLU A 19 -14.60 6.43 20.43
N ILE A 20 -14.30 6.67 21.71
CA ILE A 20 -13.87 5.62 22.67
C ILE A 20 -14.83 5.35 23.81
N ILE A 21 -15.76 6.26 24.09
CA ILE A 21 -16.77 6.08 25.12
C ILE A 21 -17.93 5.29 24.52
N ASP A 22 -17.84 3.99 24.67
CA ASP A 22 -18.95 3.09 24.42
C ASP A 22 -20.01 3.25 25.54
N PRO A 23 -21.28 3.53 25.20
CA PRO A 23 -22.38 3.57 26.17
C PRO A 23 -22.47 2.31 27.04
N GLU A 24 -22.12 1.14 26.51
CA GLU A 24 -22.12 -0.13 27.25
C GLU A 24 -21.04 -0.13 28.34
N VAL A 25 -19.84 0.40 28.05
CA VAL A 25 -18.74 0.51 29.03
C VAL A 25 -19.09 1.48 30.16
N MET A 26 -19.81 2.56 29.86
CA MET A 26 -20.31 3.49 30.87
C MET A 26 -21.33 2.82 31.80
N ALA A 27 -22.30 2.09 31.24
CA ALA A 27 -23.30 1.38 32.04
C ALA A 27 -22.69 0.29 32.94
N ASP A 28 -21.70 -0.45 32.45
CA ASP A 28 -20.97 -1.45 33.22
C ASP A 28 -20.13 -0.82 34.35
N PHE A 29 -19.50 0.33 34.08
CA PHE A 29 -18.80 1.10 35.09
C PHE A 29 -19.74 1.57 36.20
N GLU A 30 -20.87 2.18 35.85
CA GLU A 30 -21.87 2.66 36.81
C GLU A 30 -22.40 1.53 37.70
N ASN A 31 -22.76 0.40 37.10
CA ASN A 31 -23.21 -0.79 37.83
C ASN A 31 -22.15 -1.32 38.80
N THR A 32 -20.89 -1.37 38.37
CA THR A 32 -19.77 -1.82 39.20
C THR A 32 -19.50 -0.85 40.34
N ALA A 33 -19.54 0.44 40.05
CA ALA A 33 -19.24 1.47 41.01
C ALA A 33 -20.31 1.59 42.12
N VAL A 34 -21.60 1.42 41.75
CA VAL A 34 -22.69 1.30 42.73
C VAL A 34 -22.51 0.08 43.62
N LYS A 35 -22.17 -1.09 43.04
CA LYS A 35 -21.88 -2.32 43.83
C LYS A 35 -20.72 -2.15 44.79
N ALA A 36 -19.72 -1.35 44.43
CA ALA A 36 -18.58 -1.01 45.27
C ALA A 36 -18.90 0.07 46.33
N GLY A 37 -20.11 0.62 46.33
CA GLY A 37 -20.55 1.61 47.33
C GLY A 37 -20.04 3.03 47.09
N LEU A 38 -19.61 3.35 45.87
CA LEU A 38 -19.16 4.70 45.51
C LEU A 38 -20.33 5.68 45.49
N SER A 39 -20.12 6.87 46.03
CA SER A 39 -21.07 7.98 45.86
C SER A 39 -21.07 8.47 44.42
N HIS A 40 -22.15 9.14 43.99
CA HIS A 40 -22.22 9.71 42.65
C HIS A 40 -21.05 10.65 42.32
N GLU A 41 -20.64 11.48 43.28
CA GLU A 41 -19.49 12.38 43.12
C GLU A 41 -18.16 11.61 42.95
N GLN A 42 -17.99 10.51 43.68
CA GLN A 42 -16.81 9.64 43.54
C GLN A 42 -16.79 8.94 42.18
N MET A 43 -17.94 8.43 41.72
CA MET A 43 -18.09 7.82 40.39
C MET A 43 -17.71 8.79 39.28
N GLN A 44 -18.24 10.01 39.34
CA GLN A 44 -17.95 11.05 38.35
C GLN A 44 -16.47 11.46 38.35
N THR A 45 -15.85 11.54 39.53
CA THR A 45 -14.41 11.85 39.66
C THR A 45 -13.54 10.79 39.00
N VAL A 46 -13.82 9.50 39.28
CA VAL A 46 -13.08 8.37 38.70
C VAL A 46 -13.29 8.32 37.19
N TRP A 47 -14.53 8.45 36.72
CA TRP A 47 -14.87 8.47 35.30
C TRP A 47 -14.11 9.56 34.53
N ASN A 48 -14.16 10.79 35.03
CA ASN A 48 -13.47 11.92 34.42
C ASN A 48 -11.95 11.70 34.35
N TRP A 49 -11.36 11.10 35.38
CA TRP A 49 -9.94 10.75 35.37
C TRP A 49 -9.62 9.66 34.33
N MET A 50 -10.45 8.62 34.22
CA MET A 50 -10.27 7.55 33.22
C MET A 50 -10.38 8.09 31.79
N VAL A 51 -11.43 8.88 31.49
CA VAL A 51 -11.63 9.48 30.17
C VAL A 51 -10.45 10.37 29.80
N LYS A 52 -10.02 11.27 30.70
CA LYS A 52 -8.84 12.11 30.47
C LYS A 52 -7.57 11.28 30.23
N GLY A 53 -7.39 10.19 30.98
CA GLY A 53 -6.28 9.26 30.82
C GLY A 53 -6.28 8.57 29.46
N ALA A 54 -7.43 8.07 29.03
CA ALA A 54 -7.62 7.40 27.75
C ALA A 54 -7.38 8.36 26.57
N VAL A 55 -7.96 9.57 26.64
CA VAL A 55 -7.74 10.63 25.64
C VAL A 55 -6.26 10.99 25.56
N ARG A 56 -5.58 11.20 26.69
CA ARG A 56 -4.13 11.47 26.70
C ARG A 56 -3.33 10.36 26.06
N LEU A 57 -3.61 9.09 26.40
CA LEU A 57 -2.92 7.93 25.84
C LEU A 57 -3.07 7.85 24.32
N LEU A 58 -4.27 8.09 23.80
CA LEU A 58 -4.55 8.08 22.37
C LEU A 58 -3.88 9.23 21.65
N SER A 59 -3.93 10.44 22.20
CA SER A 59 -3.22 11.60 21.65
C SER A 59 -1.71 11.36 21.60
N GLU A 60 -1.12 10.80 22.65
CA GLU A 60 0.31 10.43 22.67
C GLU A 60 0.64 9.35 21.64
N THR A 61 -0.23 8.34 21.48
CA THR A 61 -0.05 7.28 20.48
C THR A 61 -0.15 7.84 19.05
N LYS A 62 -1.15 8.68 18.77
CA LYS A 62 -1.30 9.37 17.47
C LYS A 62 -0.05 10.20 17.15
N ARG A 63 0.44 10.99 18.11
CA ARG A 63 1.68 11.75 17.93
C ARG A 63 2.89 10.85 17.64
N LYS A 64 3.08 9.77 18.40
CA LYS A 64 4.19 8.82 18.15
C LYS A 64 4.10 8.17 16.76
N LEU A 65 2.89 7.91 16.26
CA LEU A 65 2.70 7.39 14.91
C LEU A 65 3.05 8.43 13.84
N GLU A 66 2.66 9.69 14.04
CA GLU A 66 3.06 10.81 13.14
C GLU A 66 4.57 11.05 13.15
N ASP A 67 5.19 11.00 14.33
CA ASP A 67 6.65 11.08 14.48
C ASP A 67 7.32 9.93 13.71
N TYR A 68 6.84 8.69 13.90
CA TYR A 68 7.34 7.51 13.19
C TYR A 68 7.21 7.63 11.65
N ARG A 69 6.08 8.15 11.16
CA ARG A 69 5.87 8.41 9.73
C ARG A 69 6.87 9.42 9.19
N THR A 70 7.05 10.52 9.92
CA THR A 70 7.98 11.59 9.56
C THR A 70 9.42 11.08 9.52
N ASP A 71 9.83 10.31 10.53
CA ASP A 71 11.16 9.70 10.62
C ASP A 71 11.38 8.69 9.49
N SER A 72 10.38 7.86 9.19
CA SER A 72 10.44 6.88 8.10
C SER A 72 10.57 7.55 6.74
N GLU A 73 9.80 8.60 6.47
CA GLU A 73 9.95 9.41 5.25
C GLU A 73 11.33 10.06 5.18
N ALA A 74 11.83 10.64 6.29
CA ALA A 74 13.14 11.25 6.34
C ALA A 74 14.27 10.25 6.05
N LEU A 75 14.18 9.02 6.59
CA LEU A 75 15.12 7.93 6.30
C LEU A 75 15.11 7.56 4.82
N LEU A 76 13.93 7.41 4.22
CA LEU A 76 13.79 7.08 2.81
C LEU A 76 14.28 8.22 1.90
N ARG A 77 13.96 9.48 2.23
CA ARG A 77 14.48 10.66 1.51
C ARG A 77 16.00 10.74 1.60
N LYS A 78 16.59 10.47 2.76
CA LYS A 78 18.05 10.42 2.92
C LYS A 78 18.67 9.31 2.06
N LYS A 79 17.99 8.16 1.93
CA LYS A 79 18.47 7.01 1.15
C LYS A 79 18.37 7.23 -0.36
N PHE A 80 17.25 7.74 -0.85
CA PHE A 80 16.94 7.84 -2.27
C PHE A 80 17.15 9.24 -2.86
N GLY A 81 17.39 10.25 -2.02
CA GLY A 81 17.63 11.63 -2.42
C GLY A 81 16.52 12.18 -3.30
N ASP A 82 16.92 12.90 -4.37
CA ASP A 82 16.01 13.50 -5.35
C ASP A 82 15.15 12.46 -6.10
N GLY A 83 15.58 11.20 -6.12
CA GLY A 83 14.85 10.09 -6.74
C GLY A 83 13.69 9.57 -5.88
N PHE A 84 13.56 9.99 -4.63
CA PHE A 84 12.57 9.47 -3.68
C PHE A 84 11.14 9.54 -4.21
N ASP A 85 10.69 10.71 -4.67
CA ASP A 85 9.30 10.90 -5.11
C ASP A 85 8.98 10.08 -6.37
N ALA A 86 9.96 9.90 -7.27
CA ALA A 86 9.80 9.05 -8.45
C ALA A 86 9.71 7.57 -8.07
N ARG A 87 10.62 7.08 -7.24
CA ARG A 87 10.63 5.69 -6.76
C ARG A 87 9.40 5.35 -5.92
N ARG A 88 8.91 6.30 -5.11
CA ARG A 88 7.65 6.15 -4.36
C ARG A 88 6.47 5.89 -5.30
N ARG A 89 6.34 6.68 -6.37
CA ARG A 89 5.26 6.49 -7.35
C ARG A 89 5.34 5.12 -8.02
N LYS A 90 6.54 4.71 -8.45
CA LYS A 90 6.76 3.39 -9.05
C LYS A 90 6.42 2.25 -8.09
N ALA A 91 6.80 2.36 -6.81
CA ALA A 91 6.45 1.37 -5.78
C ALA A 91 4.93 1.28 -5.58
N ILE A 92 4.21 2.41 -5.56
CA ILE A 92 2.75 2.43 -5.48
C ILE A 92 2.12 1.77 -6.71
N GLU A 93 2.60 2.11 -7.90
CA GLU A 93 2.12 1.53 -9.16
C GLU A 93 2.40 0.02 -9.22
N LEU A 94 3.55 -0.42 -8.72
CA LEU A 94 3.89 -1.84 -8.60
C LEU A 94 2.88 -2.58 -7.72
N VAL A 95 2.61 -2.07 -6.52
CA VAL A 95 1.62 -2.69 -5.61
C VAL A 95 0.24 -2.72 -6.27
N ARG A 96 -0.19 -1.64 -6.90
CA ARG A 96 -1.47 -1.61 -7.64
C ARG A 96 -1.52 -2.62 -8.78
N ARG A 97 -0.44 -2.73 -9.56
CA ARG A 97 -0.36 -3.62 -10.72
C ARG A 97 -0.46 -5.09 -10.33
N PHE A 98 0.13 -5.49 -9.20
CA PHE A 98 0.20 -6.89 -8.79
C PHE A 98 -0.78 -7.29 -7.67
N GLY A 99 -1.11 -6.37 -6.76
CA GLY A 99 -1.99 -6.60 -5.62
C GLY A 99 -3.30 -5.81 -5.64
N GLY A 100 -3.50 -4.91 -6.61
CA GLY A 100 -4.68 -4.06 -6.69
C GLY A 100 -4.71 -2.94 -5.63
N ASP A 101 -5.75 -2.10 -5.69
CA ASP A 101 -5.94 -1.01 -4.73
C ASP A 101 -6.26 -1.54 -3.31
N GLU A 102 -6.92 -2.69 -3.18
CA GLU A 102 -7.21 -3.32 -1.88
C GLU A 102 -5.94 -3.62 -1.07
N THR A 103 -4.87 -4.07 -1.74
CA THR A 103 -3.58 -4.31 -1.07
C THR A 103 -2.92 -3.01 -0.64
N LEU A 104 -3.02 -1.96 -1.46
CA LEU A 104 -2.47 -0.65 -1.13
C LEU A 104 -3.19 -0.05 0.09
N ASP A 105 -4.52 -0.14 0.11
CA ASP A 105 -5.35 0.32 1.23
C ASP A 105 -5.07 -0.50 2.50
N PHE A 106 -4.97 -1.83 2.38
CA PHE A 106 -4.59 -2.70 3.49
C PHE A 106 -3.23 -2.30 4.07
N MET A 107 -2.24 -2.02 3.22
CA MET A 107 -0.92 -1.57 3.67
C MET A 107 -0.98 -0.23 4.39
N ALA A 108 -1.78 0.72 3.91
CA ALA A 108 -1.95 2.03 4.54
C ALA A 108 -2.68 1.93 5.89
N SER A 109 -3.77 1.16 5.96
CA SER A 109 -4.57 1.01 7.18
C SER A 109 -3.85 0.26 8.30
N ASN A 110 -2.93 -0.65 7.95
CA ASN A 110 -2.17 -1.44 8.93
C ASN A 110 -0.76 -0.88 9.22
N GLY A 111 -0.43 0.31 8.70
CA GLY A 111 0.88 0.94 8.92
C GLY A 111 2.05 0.27 8.19
N ILE A 112 1.79 -0.68 7.30
CA ILE A 112 2.83 -1.33 6.47
C ILE A 112 3.42 -0.31 5.50
N ALA A 113 2.60 0.62 4.99
CA ALA A 113 3.04 1.71 4.14
C ALA A 113 3.95 2.73 4.88
N ASP A 114 3.98 2.70 6.22
CA ASP A 114 4.83 3.55 7.05
C ASP A 114 6.18 2.86 7.38
N CYS A 115 6.33 1.55 7.10
CA CYS A 115 7.54 0.79 7.39
C CYS A 115 8.63 1.05 6.34
N PRO A 116 9.78 1.68 6.70
CA PRO A 116 10.78 2.10 5.73
C PRO A 116 11.48 0.92 5.06
N GLU A 117 11.62 -0.23 5.72
CA GLU A 117 12.20 -1.44 5.14
C GLU A 117 11.33 -1.99 4.00
N VAL A 118 10.02 -2.07 4.23
CA VAL A 118 9.05 -2.57 3.23
C VAL A 118 8.95 -1.59 2.07
N VAL A 119 8.80 -0.30 2.34
CA VAL A 119 8.72 0.72 1.30
C VAL A 119 10.02 0.77 0.49
N SER A 120 11.18 0.70 1.13
CA SER A 120 12.46 0.65 0.43
C SER A 120 12.61 -0.62 -0.41
N PHE A 121 12.13 -1.77 0.06
CA PHE A 121 12.15 -3.01 -0.70
C PHE A 121 11.32 -2.87 -1.97
N LEU A 122 10.11 -2.34 -1.87
CA LEU A 122 9.22 -2.12 -3.02
C LEU A 122 9.76 -1.09 -4.01
N MET A 123 10.41 -0.03 -3.52
CA MET A 123 11.11 0.95 -4.36
C MET A 123 12.27 0.32 -5.14
N ASN A 124 13.09 -0.51 -4.49
CA ASN A 124 14.19 -1.19 -5.18
C ASN A 124 13.66 -2.22 -6.18
N LEU A 125 12.59 -2.94 -5.82
CA LEU A 125 11.95 -3.93 -6.69
C LEU A 125 11.36 -3.26 -7.93
N SER A 126 10.73 -2.10 -7.79
CA SER A 126 10.19 -1.35 -8.92
C SER A 126 11.29 -0.81 -9.83
N ASP A 127 12.43 -0.39 -9.28
CA ASP A 127 13.58 0.01 -10.11
C ASP A 127 14.18 -1.18 -10.88
N VAL A 128 14.33 -2.36 -10.27
CA VAL A 128 14.81 -3.57 -10.99
C VAL A 128 13.85 -3.98 -12.11
N LEU A 129 12.54 -3.93 -11.84
CA LEU A 129 11.54 -4.26 -12.86
C LEU A 129 11.50 -3.23 -13.98
N ASP A 130 11.70 -1.95 -13.68
CA ASP A 130 11.79 -0.89 -14.69
C ASP A 130 13.10 -0.94 -15.48
N GLU A 131 14.22 -1.33 -14.86
CA GLU A 131 15.51 -1.54 -15.54
C GLU A 131 15.42 -2.71 -16.52
N ASP A 132 14.74 -3.80 -16.14
CA ASP A 132 14.43 -4.92 -17.04
C ASP A 132 13.38 -4.53 -18.11
N GLU A 133 12.39 -3.69 -17.77
CA GLU A 133 11.45 -3.09 -18.73
C GLU A 133 12.09 -1.98 -19.59
N GLY A 134 13.32 -1.53 -19.30
CA GLY A 134 14.09 -0.56 -20.08
C GLY A 134 14.48 -1.02 -21.49
N LEU A 135 14.29 -2.31 -21.80
CA LEU A 135 14.34 -2.86 -23.16
C LEU A 135 12.97 -2.86 -23.88
N ILE A 136 11.90 -2.47 -23.20
CA ILE A 136 10.53 -2.45 -23.71
C ILE A 136 9.88 -1.13 -23.31
N GLY A 137 10.28 -0.06 -24.00
CA GLY A 137 9.63 1.23 -23.91
C GLY A 137 8.13 1.17 -24.23
N GLU A 138 7.39 1.97 -23.47
CA GLU A 138 6.02 2.46 -23.67
C GLU A 138 4.87 1.45 -23.80
N LYS A 139 3.95 1.58 -22.84
CA LYS A 139 2.55 1.13 -22.85
C LYS A 139 2.37 -0.37 -23.07
N ARG A 140 2.39 -1.13 -21.97
CA ARG A 140 1.82 -2.48 -22.00
C ARG A 140 0.68 -2.62 -21.01
N SER A 141 -0.49 -2.14 -21.45
CA SER A 141 -1.74 -2.77 -21.02
C SER A 141 -1.69 -4.26 -21.40
N VAL A 142 -2.42 -5.09 -20.67
CA VAL A 142 -2.53 -6.55 -20.85
C VAL A 142 -2.90 -6.97 -22.30
N PHE A 143 -3.30 -6.03 -23.16
CA PHE A 143 -3.47 -6.22 -24.61
C PHE A 143 -2.17 -6.44 -25.39
N GLY A 144 -1.01 -5.95 -24.92
CA GLY A 144 0.25 -6.07 -25.65
C GLY A 144 0.84 -7.49 -25.72
N SER A 145 0.31 -8.45 -24.93
CA SER A 145 0.73 -9.85 -25.03
C SER A 145 0.27 -10.49 -26.34
N LYS A 146 -0.99 -10.25 -26.76
CA LYS A 146 -1.53 -10.87 -27.98
C LYS A 146 -0.94 -10.28 -29.26
N ASP A 147 -0.70 -8.97 -29.30
CA ASP A 147 -0.14 -8.33 -30.49
C ASP A 147 1.36 -8.62 -30.62
N ARG A 148 2.12 -8.73 -29.52
CA ARG A 148 3.50 -9.23 -29.53
C ARG A 148 3.60 -10.68 -30.05
N LEU A 149 2.67 -11.55 -29.63
CA LEU A 149 2.60 -12.91 -30.16
C LEU A 149 2.34 -12.91 -31.66
N LYS A 150 1.46 -12.04 -32.18
CA LYS A 150 1.21 -11.91 -33.62
C LYS A 150 2.44 -11.38 -34.38
N GLU A 151 3.14 -10.41 -33.83
CA GLU A 151 4.37 -9.87 -34.42
C GLU A 151 5.49 -10.91 -34.47
N GLU A 152 5.66 -11.69 -33.40
CA GLU A 152 6.64 -12.78 -33.34
C GLU A 152 6.30 -13.90 -34.33
N ILE A 153 5.01 -14.25 -34.45
CA ILE A 153 4.51 -15.15 -35.49
C ILE A 153 4.82 -14.59 -36.88
N ALA A 154 4.55 -13.31 -37.14
CA ALA A 154 4.82 -12.68 -38.42
C ALA A 154 6.32 -12.66 -38.77
N ALA A 155 7.18 -12.37 -37.80
CA ALA A 155 8.63 -12.38 -37.97
C ALA A 155 9.16 -13.79 -38.28
N LEU A 156 8.68 -14.82 -37.58
CA LEU A 156 9.03 -16.21 -37.87
C LEU A 156 8.51 -16.66 -39.24
N MET A 157 7.29 -16.26 -39.62
CA MET A 157 6.73 -16.59 -40.93
C MET A 157 7.45 -15.90 -42.09
N ALA A 158 8.09 -14.76 -41.85
CA ALA A 158 8.89 -14.04 -42.84
C ALA A 158 10.30 -14.64 -43.05
N GLN A 159 10.76 -15.52 -42.15
CA GLN A 159 12.07 -16.16 -42.29
C GLN A 159 12.04 -17.24 -43.39
N LYS A 160 13.12 -17.33 -44.16
CA LYS A 160 13.29 -18.37 -45.20
C LYS A 160 13.15 -19.79 -44.63
N ALA A 161 13.56 -19.99 -43.38
CA ALA A 161 13.39 -21.26 -42.68
C ALA A 161 11.92 -21.68 -42.57
N TYR A 162 10.98 -20.74 -42.40
CA TYR A 162 9.55 -21.05 -42.38
C TYR A 162 8.96 -21.20 -43.79
N LEU A 163 9.42 -20.39 -44.75
CA LEU A 163 8.85 -20.35 -46.11
C LEU A 163 9.28 -21.51 -47.01
N ASP A 164 10.46 -22.10 -46.79
CA ASP A 164 11.03 -23.16 -47.61
C ASP A 164 11.05 -24.49 -46.84
N ALA A 165 10.30 -25.47 -47.33
CA ALA A 165 10.19 -26.80 -46.72
C ALA A 165 11.52 -27.56 -46.69
N HIS A 166 12.47 -27.22 -47.55
CA HIS A 166 13.79 -27.84 -47.64
C HIS A 166 14.87 -27.03 -46.92
N ALA A 167 14.54 -25.90 -46.30
CA ALA A 167 15.51 -25.13 -45.53
C ALA A 167 15.90 -25.86 -44.23
N PRO A 168 17.19 -25.81 -43.84
CA PRO A 168 17.63 -26.34 -42.56
C PRO A 168 16.91 -25.58 -41.43
N GLY A 169 16.24 -26.31 -40.55
CA GLY A 169 15.48 -25.73 -39.43
C GLY A 169 14.00 -25.42 -39.72
N HIS A 170 13.45 -25.84 -40.87
CA HIS A 170 12.04 -25.65 -41.18
C HIS A 170 11.08 -26.25 -40.15
N GLY A 171 11.33 -27.49 -39.72
CA GLY A 171 10.53 -28.16 -38.70
C GLY A 171 10.45 -27.39 -37.38
N ASP A 172 11.58 -26.84 -36.94
CA ASP A 172 11.66 -26.06 -35.69
C ASP A 172 10.92 -24.73 -35.81
N ALA A 173 11.02 -24.06 -36.96
CA ALA A 173 10.31 -22.80 -37.23
C ALA A 173 8.79 -23.01 -37.22
N VAL A 174 8.30 -24.09 -37.84
CA VAL A 174 6.87 -24.45 -37.86
C VAL A 174 6.35 -24.79 -36.47
N GLN A 175 7.10 -25.57 -35.69
CA GLN A 175 6.74 -25.92 -34.31
C GLN A 175 6.63 -24.69 -33.41
N LYS A 176 7.57 -23.73 -33.53
CA LYS A 176 7.53 -22.47 -32.79
C LYS A 176 6.31 -21.63 -33.15
N VAL A 177 6.01 -21.46 -34.43
CA VAL A 177 4.81 -20.74 -34.88
C VAL A 177 3.53 -21.41 -34.36
N TYR A 178 3.48 -22.75 -34.39
CA TYR A 178 2.33 -23.50 -33.88
C TYR A 178 2.11 -23.29 -32.37
N ALA A 179 3.18 -23.39 -31.57
CA ALA A 179 3.11 -23.15 -30.13
C ALA A 179 2.66 -21.72 -29.79
N LEU A 180 3.15 -20.71 -30.53
CA LEU A 180 2.74 -19.31 -30.34
C LEU A 180 1.27 -19.08 -30.73
N ARG A 181 0.78 -19.71 -31.79
CA ARG A 181 -0.64 -19.63 -32.19
C ARG A 181 -1.58 -20.26 -31.16
N ARG A 182 -1.20 -21.39 -30.56
CA ARG A 182 -1.97 -22.01 -29.47
C ARG A 182 -2.11 -21.07 -28.26
N ARG A 183 -1.00 -20.46 -27.84
CA ARG A 183 -1.01 -19.44 -26.77
C ARG A 183 -1.87 -18.22 -27.11
N LEU A 184 -1.92 -17.81 -28.39
CA LEU A 184 -2.76 -16.70 -28.84
C LEU A 184 -4.26 -17.04 -28.79
N CYS A 185 -4.62 -18.29 -29.11
CA CYS A 185 -6.00 -18.78 -29.12
C CYS A 185 -6.51 -19.28 -27.75
N GLY A 186 -5.63 -19.49 -26.77
CA GLY A 186 -6.00 -19.86 -25.40
C GLY A 186 -6.17 -21.36 -25.15
N GLU A 187 -5.51 -22.22 -25.94
CA GLU A 187 -5.52 -23.70 -25.83
C GLU A 187 -4.17 -24.31 -25.43
#